data_AF-A0A7X6V324-F1
#
_entry.id   AF-A0A7X6V324-F1
#
_cell.length_a   1.000
_cell.length_b   1.000
_cell.length_c   1.000
_cell.angle_alpha   90.00
_cell.angle_beta   90.00
_cell.angle_gamma   90.00
#
_symmetry.space_group_name_H-M   'P 1'
#
loop_
_entity.id
_entity.type
_entity.pdbx_description
1 polymer ?
#
loop_
_entity_poly.entity_id
_entity_poly.type
_entity_poly.pdbx_seq_one_letter_code
_entity_poly.pdbx_strand_id
1 'polypeptide(L)'
;MIKRSMTDEGEETVIKLFFLPTDTLQDVVRKVQEALDENKSEGEPNTIDKLSKFLSGLPPFLMRFLSSTLIRMDRFGILPRSLEEISPWHASFFLSNIGSIGTESVFHHLYEVGTCSMFMAMGQKSTQHITRRSGEVQTFKTIRLRFTFDERVADGFYFASSIRSALKLGQQLEQLLSPPGEVVVDDGVGRKRVDL
;
A
#
# COMPACT_ATOMS: atom_id res chain seq x y z
N MET A 1 -4.52 -0.44 -5.08
CA MET A 1 -5.76 -0.13 -5.83
C MET A 1 -5.82 -1.03 -7.05
N ILE A 2 -7.01 -1.52 -7.39
CA ILE A 2 -7.27 -2.45 -8.49
C ILE A 2 -8.44 -1.89 -9.27
N LYS A 3 -8.29 -1.86 -10.59
CA LYS A 3 -9.38 -1.55 -11.49
C LYS A 3 -10.03 -2.85 -11.93
N ARG A 4 -11.35 -3.00 -11.69
CA ARG A 4 -12.09 -4.24 -11.99
C ARG A 4 -12.24 -4.47 -13.50
N SER A 5 -12.42 -3.39 -14.26
CA SER A 5 -12.48 -3.44 -15.72
C SER A 5 -11.61 -2.35 -16.37
N MET A 6 -11.01 -2.66 -17.52
CA MET A 6 -10.10 -1.76 -18.24
C MET A 6 -10.85 -0.74 -19.10
N THR A 7 -11.89 -0.12 -18.52
CA THR A 7 -12.70 0.94 -19.13
C THR A 7 -12.67 2.17 -18.24
N ASP A 8 -12.98 3.36 -18.77
CA ASP A 8 -12.96 4.58 -17.95
C ASP A 8 -13.96 4.53 -16.79
N GLU A 9 -15.10 3.86 -16.99
CA GLU A 9 -16.14 3.65 -15.96
C GLU A 9 -15.87 2.45 -15.03
N GLY A 10 -14.77 1.72 -15.23
CA GLY A 10 -14.45 0.55 -14.42
C GLY A 10 -14.24 0.91 -12.96
N GLU A 11 -14.96 0.22 -12.07
CA GLU A 11 -14.86 0.43 -10.62
C GLU A 11 -13.44 0.22 -10.12
N GLU A 12 -12.96 1.17 -9.31
CA GLU A 12 -11.69 1.09 -8.60
C GLU A 12 -11.94 0.62 -7.16
N THR A 13 -11.25 -0.44 -6.76
CA THR A 13 -11.29 -0.95 -5.39
C THR A 13 -9.91 -0.87 -4.75
N VAL A 14 -9.88 -0.54 -3.46
CA VAL A 14 -8.67 -0.63 -2.65
C VAL A 14 -8.80 -1.82 -1.72
N ILE A 15 -7.85 -2.75 -1.82
CA ILE A 15 -7.74 -3.88 -0.90
C ILE A 15 -6.75 -3.48 0.19
N LYS A 16 -7.18 -3.66 1.44
CA LYS A 16 -6.33 -3.51 2.62
C LYS A 16 -6.03 -4.88 3.19
N LEU A 17 -4.75 -5.20 3.31
CA LEU A 17 -4.26 -6.50 3.77
C LEU A 17 -3.48 -6.33 5.07
N PHE A 18 -3.52 -7.36 5.90
CA PHE A 18 -2.70 -7.48 7.09
C PHE A 18 -1.69 -8.61 6.90
N PHE A 19 -0.42 -8.30 7.16
CA PHE A 19 0.67 -9.26 7.12
C PHE A 19 1.24 -9.44 8.52
N LEU A 20 1.61 -10.67 8.85
CA LEU A 20 2.34 -10.98 10.08
C LEU A 20 3.83 -10.78 9.83
N PRO A 21 4.61 -10.35 10.84
CA PRO A 21 6.06 -10.28 10.72
C PRO A 21 6.72 -11.63 10.40
N THR A 22 6.02 -12.73 10.68
CA THR A 22 6.46 -14.11 10.42
C THR A 22 5.99 -14.67 9.08
N ASP A 23 5.18 -13.92 8.31
CA ASP A 23 4.68 -14.39 7.02
C ASP A 23 5.85 -14.64 6.04
N THR A 24 5.82 -15.78 5.37
CA THR A 24 6.75 -16.08 4.28
C THR A 24 6.28 -15.46 2.96
N LEU A 25 7.13 -15.50 1.93
CA LEU A 25 6.75 -15.10 0.58
C LEU A 25 5.51 -15.87 0.09
N GLN A 26 5.42 -17.18 0.39
CA GLN A 26 4.27 -17.99 0.00
C GLN A 26 3.00 -17.51 0.71
N ASP A 27 3.07 -17.17 1.99
CA ASP A 27 1.93 -16.64 2.75
C ASP A 27 1.47 -15.30 2.19
N VAL A 28 2.40 -14.39 1.89
CA VAL A 28 2.09 -13.09 1.28
C VAL A 28 1.41 -13.27 -0.08
N VAL A 29 1.96 -14.13 -0.95
CA VAL A 29 1.37 -14.40 -2.28
C VAL A 29 -0.04 -14.97 -2.12
N ARG A 30 -0.22 -15.94 -1.22
CA ARG A 30 -1.52 -16.54 -0.95
C ARG A 30 -2.54 -15.52 -0.46
N LYS A 31 -2.22 -14.72 0.57
CA LYS A 31 -3.09 -13.67 1.12
C LYS A 31 -3.46 -12.62 0.08
N VAL A 32 -2.49 -12.20 -0.75
CA VAL A 32 -2.75 -11.27 -1.85
C VAL A 32 -3.69 -11.90 -2.86
N GLN A 33 -3.45 -13.15 -3.28
CA GLN A 33 -4.26 -13.83 -4.27
C GLN A 33 -5.70 -14.07 -3.79
N GLU A 34 -5.87 -14.54 -2.56
CA GLU A 34 -7.18 -14.72 -1.90
C GLU A 34 -7.97 -13.40 -1.93
N ALA A 35 -7.36 -12.30 -1.48
CA ALA A 35 -8.03 -11.01 -1.48
C ALA A 35 -8.31 -10.50 -2.90
N LEU A 36 -7.42 -10.72 -3.86
CA LEU A 36 -7.68 -10.39 -5.27
C LEU A 36 -8.90 -11.16 -5.79
N ASP A 37 -9.00 -12.44 -5.52
CA ASP A 37 -10.08 -13.29 -6.02
C ASP A 37 -11.43 -12.94 -5.38
N GLU A 38 -11.45 -12.62 -4.09
CA GLU A 38 -12.65 -12.09 -3.41
C GLU A 38 -13.14 -10.76 -4.00
N ASN A 39 -12.22 -9.94 -4.50
CA ASN A 39 -12.52 -8.57 -4.96
C ASN A 39 -12.68 -8.44 -6.48
N LYS A 40 -12.43 -9.50 -7.25
CA LYS A 40 -12.54 -9.55 -8.72
C LYS A 40 -13.99 -9.69 -9.21
N SER A 41 -14.87 -10.29 -8.41
CA SER A 41 -16.27 -10.51 -8.77
C SER A 41 -16.98 -9.19 -9.01
N GLU A 42 -17.34 -8.90 -10.26
CA GLU A 42 -18.15 -7.73 -10.59
C GLU A 42 -19.52 -7.84 -9.92
N GLY A 43 -19.92 -6.81 -9.17
CA GLY A 43 -21.28 -6.69 -8.62
C GLY A 43 -21.44 -7.06 -7.14
N GLU A 44 -20.40 -7.53 -6.43
CA GLU A 44 -20.43 -7.56 -4.96
C GLU A 44 -19.89 -6.24 -4.41
N PRO A 45 -20.76 -5.36 -3.87
CA PRO A 45 -20.32 -4.09 -3.32
C PRO A 45 -19.52 -4.37 -2.04
N ASN A 46 -18.25 -3.98 -2.07
CA ASN A 46 -17.42 -3.98 -0.87
C ASN A 46 -18.04 -3.07 0.20
N THR A 47 -17.65 -3.27 1.47
CA THR A 47 -18.12 -2.41 2.56
C THR A 47 -17.84 -0.92 2.28
N ILE A 48 -16.72 -0.62 1.61
CA ILE A 48 -16.35 0.71 1.14
C ILE A 48 -17.34 1.25 0.09
N ASP A 49 -17.78 0.41 -0.86
CA ASP A 49 -18.72 0.81 -1.92
C ASP A 49 -20.11 1.11 -1.35
N LYS A 50 -20.56 0.30 -0.38
CA LYS A 50 -21.84 0.53 0.32
C LYS A 50 -21.83 1.85 1.10
N LEU A 51 -20.74 2.11 1.82
CA LEU A 51 -20.54 3.39 2.53
C LEU A 51 -20.51 4.57 1.54
N SER A 52 -19.83 4.42 0.41
CA SER A 52 -19.73 5.47 -0.62
C SER A 52 -21.07 5.80 -1.26
N LYS A 53 -21.93 4.79 -1.52
CA LYS A 53 -23.29 4.99 -2.03
C LYS A 53 -24.19 5.68 -1.00
N PHE A 54 -24.13 5.28 0.27
CA PHE A 54 -24.90 5.92 1.34
C PHE A 54 -24.52 7.41 1.50
N LEU A 55 -23.22 7.69 1.51
CA LEU A 55 -22.69 9.05 1.63
C LEU A 55 -23.07 9.93 0.43
N SER A 56 -23.05 9.38 -0.80
CA SER A 56 -23.44 10.11 -2.01
C SER A 56 -24.89 10.61 -2.02
N GLY A 57 -25.79 10.00 -1.24
CA GLY A 57 -27.19 10.42 -1.13
C GLY A 57 -27.45 11.58 -0.17
N LEU A 58 -26.43 12.02 0.59
CA LEU A 58 -26.61 13.05 1.61
C LEU A 58 -26.44 14.47 1.03
N PRO A 59 -27.20 15.46 1.53
CA PRO A 59 -27.03 16.85 1.14
C PRO A 59 -25.59 17.36 1.38
N PRO A 60 -25.06 18.27 0.55
CA PRO A 60 -23.68 18.73 0.65
C PRO A 60 -23.29 19.30 2.03
N PHE A 61 -24.22 19.97 2.73
CA PHE A 61 -23.95 20.51 4.06
C PHE A 61 -23.75 19.41 5.11
N LEU A 62 -24.55 18.35 5.05
CA LEU A 62 -24.47 17.22 5.97
C LEU A 62 -23.22 16.39 5.70
N MET A 63 -22.87 16.22 4.42
CA MET A 63 -21.61 15.60 4.03
C MET A 63 -20.39 16.34 4.58
N ARG A 64 -20.36 17.68 4.45
CA ARG A 64 -19.29 18.50 5.04
C ARG A 64 -19.23 18.37 6.56
N PHE A 65 -20.38 18.35 7.22
CA PHE A 65 -20.43 18.18 8.67
C PHE A 65 -19.88 16.81 9.10
N LEU A 66 -20.35 15.74 8.47
CA LEU A 66 -19.91 14.37 8.76
C LEU A 66 -18.41 14.18 8.48
N SER A 67 -17.94 14.60 7.30
CA SER A 67 -16.52 14.47 6.94
C SER A 67 -15.63 15.25 7.90
N SER A 68 -16.00 16.50 8.25
CA SER A 68 -15.22 17.30 9.22
C SER A 68 -15.20 16.67 10.61
N THR A 69 -16.29 16.00 11.00
CA THR A 69 -16.39 15.32 12.30
C THR A 69 -15.48 14.09 12.32
N LEU A 70 -15.55 13.25 11.27
CA LEU A 70 -14.69 12.08 11.14
C LEU A 70 -13.20 12.44 11.10
N ILE A 71 -12.82 13.48 10.35
CA ILE A 71 -11.43 13.98 10.29
C ILE A 71 -10.97 14.47 11.68
N ARG A 72 -11.83 15.16 12.42
CA ARG A 72 -11.49 15.57 13.80
C ARG A 72 -11.34 14.38 14.72
N MET A 73 -12.24 13.40 14.63
CA MET A 73 -12.18 12.17 15.44
C MET A 73 -10.89 11.40 15.17
N ASP A 74 -10.51 11.24 13.91
CA ASP A 74 -9.25 10.64 13.49
C ASP A 74 -8.05 11.40 14.08
N ARG A 75 -8.03 12.73 13.93
CA ARG A 75 -6.96 13.59 14.48
C ARG A 75 -6.81 13.48 16.00
N PHE A 76 -7.90 13.25 16.74
CA PHE A 76 -7.88 13.06 18.18
C PHE A 76 -7.70 11.59 18.60
N GLY A 77 -7.59 10.65 17.65
CA GLY A 77 -7.43 9.22 17.93
C GLY A 77 -8.66 8.56 18.57
N ILE A 78 -9.86 9.11 18.32
CA ILE A 78 -11.13 8.61 18.85
C ILE A 78 -12.05 8.05 17.75
N LEU A 79 -11.51 7.83 16.55
CA LEU A 79 -12.25 7.22 15.46
C LEU A 79 -12.63 5.77 15.85
N PRO A 80 -13.86 5.31 15.59
CA PRO A 80 -14.23 3.93 15.85
C PRO A 80 -13.32 2.96 15.08
N ARG A 81 -12.78 1.95 15.77
CA ARG A 81 -11.86 0.96 15.19
C ARG A 81 -12.40 0.27 13.94
N SER A 82 -13.72 0.02 13.87
CA SER A 82 -14.35 -0.54 12.67
C SER A 82 -14.19 0.35 11.44
N LEU A 83 -14.23 1.68 11.59
CA LEU A 83 -13.97 2.63 10.51
C LEU A 83 -12.50 2.70 10.15
N GLU A 84 -11.60 2.64 11.12
CA GLU A 84 -10.15 2.54 10.87
C GLU A 84 -9.82 1.28 10.06
N GLU A 85 -10.38 0.14 10.44
CA GLU A 85 -10.14 -1.15 9.78
C GLU A 85 -10.60 -1.14 8.33
N ILE A 86 -11.77 -0.56 8.03
CA ILE A 86 -12.32 -0.43 6.67
C ILE A 86 -11.59 0.67 5.88
N SER A 87 -11.06 1.69 6.55
CA SER A 87 -10.46 2.84 5.87
C SER A 87 -9.15 2.47 5.15
N PRO A 88 -9.01 2.82 3.85
CA PRO A 88 -7.80 2.57 3.08
C PRO A 88 -6.63 3.49 3.51
N TRP A 89 -6.91 4.56 4.25
CA TRP A 89 -5.90 5.54 4.69
C TRP A 89 -5.25 5.18 6.03
N HIS A 90 -5.84 4.23 6.77
CA HIS A 90 -5.33 3.74 8.05
C HIS A 90 -4.48 2.48 7.83
N ALA A 91 -3.35 2.63 7.16
CA ALA A 91 -2.43 1.55 6.81
C ALA A 91 -0.99 1.95 7.13
N SER A 92 -0.11 0.97 7.31
CA SER A 92 1.33 1.24 7.53
C SER A 92 2.04 1.62 6.23
N PHE A 93 1.57 1.10 5.10
CA PHE A 93 2.19 1.28 3.79
C PHE A 93 1.15 1.09 2.68
N PHE A 94 1.21 1.93 1.65
CA PHE A 94 0.30 1.84 0.51
C PHE A 94 1.06 1.58 -0.79
N LEU A 95 0.64 0.54 -1.52
CA LEU A 95 1.20 0.16 -2.82
C LEU A 95 0.19 0.37 -3.94
N SER A 96 0.60 1.10 -4.98
CA SER A 96 -0.14 1.22 -6.23
C SER A 96 0.64 0.60 -7.38
N ASN A 97 0.07 -0.40 -8.05
CA ASN A 97 0.67 -1.00 -9.24
C ASN A 97 -0.01 -0.46 -10.50
N ILE A 98 0.44 0.70 -10.97
CA ILE A 98 -0.03 1.27 -12.24
C ILE A 98 0.72 0.68 -13.45
N GLY A 99 1.78 -0.09 -13.19
CA GLY A 99 2.46 -0.87 -14.20
C GLY A 99 1.62 -1.98 -14.82
N SER A 100 0.58 -2.47 -14.13
CA SER A 100 -0.33 -3.48 -14.68
C SER A 100 -1.15 -2.97 -15.87
N ILE A 101 -1.34 -1.64 -15.96
CA ILE A 101 -2.05 -0.98 -17.07
C ILE A 101 -1.08 -0.37 -18.10
N GLY A 102 0.21 -0.70 -18.03
CA GLY A 102 1.22 -0.25 -19.00
C GLY A 102 1.74 1.17 -18.78
N THR A 103 1.56 1.73 -17.59
CA THR A 103 2.05 3.08 -17.27
C THR A 103 3.35 3.04 -16.46
N GLU A 104 4.17 4.08 -16.59
CA GLU A 104 5.33 4.30 -15.73
C GLU A 104 4.88 4.70 -14.31
N SER A 105 5.71 4.47 -13.30
CA SER A 105 5.38 4.90 -11.94
C SER A 105 5.18 6.42 -11.87
N VAL A 106 4.32 6.88 -10.96
CA VAL A 106 4.06 8.29 -10.68
C VAL A 106 4.21 8.55 -9.19
N PHE A 107 4.41 9.80 -8.78
CA PHE A 107 4.37 10.12 -7.36
C PHE A 107 2.92 10.12 -6.87
N HIS A 108 2.67 9.45 -5.76
CA HIS A 108 1.40 9.54 -5.05
C HIS A 108 1.54 10.59 -3.94
N HIS A 109 0.54 11.44 -3.76
CA HIS A 109 0.52 12.40 -2.64
C HIS A 109 0.24 11.69 -1.32
N LEU A 110 0.54 12.35 -0.20
CA LEU A 110 0.11 11.89 1.12
C LEU A 110 -1.31 12.39 1.40
N TYR A 111 -2.09 11.59 2.13
CA TYR A 111 -3.37 12.05 2.66
C TYR A 111 -3.16 12.71 4.03
N GLU A 112 -4.00 13.69 4.35
CA GLU A 112 -4.02 14.33 5.67
C GLU A 112 -4.85 13.56 6.71
N VAL A 113 -5.42 12.41 6.33
CA VAL A 113 -6.32 11.60 7.15
C VAL A 113 -5.76 10.19 7.23
N GLY A 114 -5.88 9.57 8.40
CA GLY A 114 -5.38 8.23 8.69
C GLY A 114 -3.89 8.22 9.04
N THR A 115 -3.31 7.03 9.00
CA THR A 115 -1.97 6.75 9.54
C THR A 115 -0.94 6.43 8.46
N CYS A 116 -1.32 6.47 7.17
CA CYS A 116 -0.44 6.07 6.09
C CYS A 116 0.58 7.16 5.75
N SER A 117 1.81 6.95 6.18
CA SER A 117 2.94 7.87 6.01
C SER A 117 3.87 7.50 4.84
N MET A 118 3.61 6.38 4.17
CA MET A 118 4.49 5.83 3.13
C MET A 118 3.68 5.30 1.95
N PHE A 119 3.91 5.89 0.78
CA PHE A 119 3.30 5.48 -0.48
C PHE A 119 4.36 5.01 -1.47
N MET A 120 4.09 3.91 -2.15
CA MET A 120 4.90 3.42 -3.26
C MET A 120 4.03 3.23 -4.51
N ALA A 121 4.52 3.72 -5.64
CA ALA A 121 3.97 3.43 -6.95
C ALA A 121 4.94 2.56 -7.76
N MET A 122 4.44 1.44 -8.26
CA MET A 122 5.14 0.51 -9.14
C MET A 122 4.72 0.76 -10.59
N GLY A 123 5.71 1.01 -11.45
CA GLY A 123 5.52 1.20 -12.89
C GLY A 123 5.59 -0.09 -13.68
N GLN A 124 5.44 0.02 -15.00
CA GLN A 124 5.53 -1.11 -15.91
C GLN A 124 6.91 -1.75 -15.90
N LYS A 125 6.95 -3.04 -16.25
CA LYS A 125 8.20 -3.78 -16.46
C LYS A 125 8.84 -3.27 -17.75
N SER A 126 10.09 -2.84 -17.67
CA SER A 126 10.86 -2.41 -18.84
C SER A 126 12.16 -3.21 -18.96
N THR A 127 12.64 -3.38 -20.19
CA THR A 127 13.92 -4.00 -20.48
C THR A 127 14.96 -2.91 -20.64
N GLN A 128 16.04 -2.98 -19.88
CA GLN A 128 17.18 -2.07 -20.00
C GLN A 128 18.43 -2.81 -20.48
N HIS A 129 19.19 -2.15 -21.33
CA HIS A 129 20.46 -2.66 -21.85
C HIS A 129 21.59 -1.83 -21.24
N ILE A 130 22.48 -2.49 -20.50
CA ILE A 130 23.66 -1.86 -19.91
C ILE A 130 24.89 -2.43 -20.59
N THR A 131 25.66 -1.55 -21.24
CA THR A 131 26.94 -1.92 -21.84
C THR A 131 28.01 -1.95 -20.76
N ARG A 132 28.62 -3.12 -20.54
CA ARG A 132 29.77 -3.24 -19.64
C ARG A 132 31.00 -2.57 -20.26
N ARG A 133 31.98 -2.25 -19.43
CA ARG A 133 33.29 -1.72 -19.89
C ARG A 133 34.00 -2.65 -20.90
N SER A 134 33.68 -3.95 -20.90
CA SER A 134 34.17 -4.95 -21.85
C SER A 134 33.52 -4.89 -23.24
N GLY A 135 32.49 -4.05 -23.44
CA GLY A 135 31.71 -4.00 -24.69
C GLY A 135 30.54 -5.00 -24.74
N GLU A 136 30.41 -5.89 -23.75
CA GLU A 136 29.28 -6.81 -23.64
C GLU A 136 28.00 -6.06 -23.24
N VAL A 137 26.91 -6.27 -23.99
CA VAL A 137 25.59 -5.72 -23.68
C VAL A 137 24.83 -6.70 -22.79
N GLN A 138 24.60 -6.31 -21.54
CA GLN A 138 23.76 -7.10 -20.63
C GLN A 138 22.34 -6.53 -20.58
N THR A 139 21.38 -7.44 -20.65
CA THR A 139 19.96 -7.11 -20.67
C THR A 139 19.34 -7.43 -19.31
N PHE A 140 18.70 -6.44 -18.70
CA PHE A 140 18.06 -6.56 -17.40
C PHE A 140 16.58 -6.19 -17.49
N LYS A 141 15.72 -6.94 -16.79
CA LYS A 141 14.34 -6.51 -16.56
C LYS A 141 14.32 -5.61 -15.34
N THR A 142 13.72 -4.44 -15.48
CA THR A 142 13.65 -3.42 -14.44
C THR A 142 12.22 -3.00 -14.20
N ILE A 143 11.94 -2.60 -12.97
CA ILE A 143 10.67 -2.01 -12.56
C ILE A 143 11.02 -0.71 -11.85
N ARG A 144 10.41 0.41 -12.26
CA ARG A 144 10.64 1.69 -11.62
C ARG A 144 9.69 1.86 -10.45
N LEU A 145 10.23 2.00 -9.24
CA LEU A 145 9.49 2.32 -8.03
C LEU A 145 9.63 3.81 -7.71
N ARG A 146 8.53 4.46 -7.35
CA ARG A 146 8.52 5.82 -6.79
C ARG A 146 7.96 5.79 -5.40
N PHE A 147 8.59 6.52 -4.49
CA PHE A 147 8.19 6.59 -3.10
C PHE A 147 7.87 8.02 -2.71
N THR A 148 6.86 8.18 -1.86
CA THR A 148 6.53 9.42 -1.18
C THR A 148 6.46 9.13 0.31
N PHE A 149 7.14 9.95 1.11
CA PHE A 149 7.27 9.76 2.55
C PHE A 149 6.80 10.99 3.30
N ASP A 150 6.22 10.77 4.48
CA ASP A 150 5.87 11.82 5.42
C ASP A 150 7.07 12.15 6.32
N GLU A 151 7.72 13.27 6.05
CA GLU A 151 8.85 13.80 6.82
C GLU A 151 8.50 14.16 8.27
N ARG A 152 7.20 14.28 8.61
CA ARG A 152 6.73 14.52 9.98
C ARG A 152 6.94 13.28 10.87
N VAL A 153 7.05 12.10 10.26
CA VAL A 153 7.21 10.82 10.98
C VAL A 153 8.68 10.47 11.16
N ALA A 154 9.50 10.63 10.13
CA ALA A 154 10.92 10.37 10.18
C ALA A 154 11.68 11.24 9.17
N ASP A 155 12.97 11.43 9.39
CA ASP A 155 13.79 12.20 8.45
C ASP A 155 14.14 11.40 7.18
N GLY A 156 14.66 12.11 6.17
CA GLY A 156 15.07 11.50 4.91
C GLY A 156 16.23 10.51 5.04
N PHE A 157 17.09 10.64 6.05
CA PHE A 157 18.21 9.71 6.26
C PHE A 157 17.70 8.36 6.75
N TYR A 158 16.77 8.35 7.71
CA TYR A 158 16.09 7.18 8.22
C TYR A 158 15.36 6.44 7.09
N PHE A 159 14.52 7.15 6.32
CA PHE A 159 13.82 6.56 5.19
C PHE A 159 14.79 5.97 4.15
N ALA A 160 15.82 6.72 3.77
CA ALA A 160 16.80 6.23 2.80
C ALA A 160 17.55 4.99 3.29
N SER A 161 17.87 4.92 4.58
CA SER A 161 18.49 3.74 5.19
C SER A 161 17.56 2.53 5.16
N SER A 162 16.31 2.70 5.58
CA SER A 162 15.29 1.64 5.59
C SER A 162 15.00 1.10 4.19
N ILE A 163 14.88 1.96 3.19
CA ILE A 163 14.68 1.53 1.79
C ILE A 163 15.90 0.76 1.26
N ARG A 164 17.12 1.22 1.56
CA ARG A 164 18.33 0.49 1.13
C ARG A 164 18.37 -0.90 1.75
N SER A 165 18.02 -1.03 3.02
CA SER A 165 17.91 -2.34 3.69
C SER A 165 16.85 -3.22 3.04
N ALA A 166 15.65 -2.68 2.77
CA ALA A 166 14.58 -3.41 2.08
C ALA A 166 14.97 -3.86 0.67
N LEU A 167 15.63 -2.99 -0.11
CA LEU A 167 16.11 -3.33 -1.46
C LEU A 167 17.24 -4.36 -1.45
N LYS A 168 18.08 -4.38 -0.40
CA LYS A 168 19.12 -5.40 -0.22
C LYS A 168 18.52 -6.79 0.00
N LEU A 169 17.41 -6.89 0.76
CA LEU A 169 16.67 -8.16 0.88
C LEU A 169 16.15 -8.65 -0.47
N GLY A 170 15.78 -7.73 -1.38
CA GLY A 170 15.42 -8.06 -2.76
C GLY A 170 16.55 -8.69 -3.59
N GLN A 171 17.81 -8.60 -3.16
CA GLN A 171 18.95 -9.27 -3.79
C GLN A 171 19.16 -10.71 -3.28
N GLN A 172 18.53 -11.07 -2.15
CA GLN A 172 18.62 -12.37 -1.48
C GLN A 172 17.20 -12.90 -1.17
N LEU A 173 16.40 -13.10 -2.21
CA LEU A 173 14.97 -13.46 -2.09
C LEU A 173 14.75 -14.80 -1.38
N GLU A 174 15.74 -15.69 -1.38
CA GLU A 174 15.70 -16.98 -0.70
C GLU A 174 15.44 -16.85 0.81
N GLN A 175 15.83 -15.73 1.42
CA GLN A 175 15.58 -15.48 2.85
C GLN A 175 14.09 -15.28 3.17
N LEU A 176 13.28 -14.93 2.17
CA LEU A 176 11.83 -14.72 2.34
C LEU A 176 11.04 -16.03 2.27
N LEU A 177 11.68 -17.16 1.93
CA LEU A 177 11.01 -18.46 1.81
C LEU A 177 10.82 -19.18 3.15
N SER A 178 11.45 -18.68 4.21
CA SER A 178 11.35 -19.18 5.58
C SER A 178 11.02 -18.04 6.53
N PRO A 179 10.30 -18.28 7.64
CA PRO A 179 10.08 -17.26 8.65
C PRO A 179 11.39 -16.72 9.23
N PRO A 180 11.44 -15.46 9.68
CA PRO A 180 12.61 -14.91 10.33
C PRO A 180 12.88 -15.65 11.65
N GLY A 181 14.17 -15.83 11.98
CA GLY A 181 14.57 -16.45 13.25
C GLY A 181 14.21 -15.61 14.47
N GLU A 182 14.12 -14.28 14.30
CA GLU A 182 13.70 -13.34 15.33
C GLU A 182 12.88 -12.21 14.70
N VAL A 183 11.79 -11.80 15.38
CA VAL A 183 11.00 -10.63 15.00
C VAL A 183 11.47 -9.45 15.85
N VAL A 184 12.21 -8.54 15.22
CA VAL A 184 12.63 -7.28 15.84
C VAL A 184 11.50 -6.26 15.69
N VAL A 185 11.00 -5.76 16.80
CA VAL A 185 10.00 -4.68 16.84
C VAL A 185 10.72 -3.39 17.18
N ASP A 186 10.47 -2.33 16.41
CA ASP A 186 11.03 -1.01 16.64
C ASP A 186 10.62 -0.47 18.03
N ASP A 187 11.61 -0.04 18.82
CA ASP A 187 11.43 0.47 20.18
C ASP A 187 10.56 1.74 20.23
N GLY A 188 10.44 2.47 19.11
CA GLY A 188 9.56 3.63 18.96
C GLY A 188 8.07 3.28 18.91
N VAL A 189 7.70 2.00 18.80
CA VAL A 189 6.30 1.56 18.74
C VAL A 189 5.75 1.32 20.16
N GLY A 190 5.10 2.33 20.72
CA GLY A 190 4.62 2.32 22.11
C GLY A 190 3.58 1.22 22.43
N ARG A 191 2.69 0.87 21.50
CA ARG A 191 1.82 -0.31 21.60
C ARG A 191 2.23 -1.32 20.54
N LYS A 192 2.95 -2.34 20.98
CA LYS A 192 3.35 -3.46 20.14
C LYS A 192 2.09 -4.24 19.76
N ARG A 193 1.65 -4.16 18.51
CA ARG A 193 0.65 -5.08 17.96
C ARG A 193 1.36 -6.41 17.68
N VAL A 194 1.53 -7.18 18.75
CA VAL A 194 2.00 -8.58 18.69
C VAL A 194 0.81 -9.53 18.45
N ASP A 195 -0.40 -8.97 18.47
CA ASP A 195 -1.68 -9.65 18.31
C ASP A 195 -2.14 -9.64 16.85
N LEU A 196 -1.90 -10.78 16.19
CA LEU A 196 -2.83 -11.50 15.31
C LEU A 196 -2.57 -13.00 15.46
#